data_AF-A0A2T4DR47-F1
#
_entry.id   AF-A0A2T4DR47-F1
#
_cell.length_a   1.000
_cell.length_b   1.000
_cell.length_c   1.000
_cell.angle_alpha   90.00
_cell.angle_beta   90.00
_cell.angle_gamma   90.00
#
_symmetry.space_group_name_H-M   'P 1'
#
loop_
_entity.id
_entity.type
_entity.pdbx_description
1 polymer ?
#
loop_
_entity_poly.entity_id
_entity_poly.type
_entity_poly.pdbx_seq_one_letter_code
_entity_poly.pdbx_strand_id
1 'polypeptide(L)'
;MYFSTLQEKIDMEKTQGKAEDFFSKAGKKIDELVEELKHSDIAKKIDLKERLAELKRNKEKLERDFENFTTDNQQNFKDIVNSFEESFQDIKSAFQKATKNNSKG
;
A
#
# COMPACT_ATOMS: atom_id res chain seq x y z
N MET A 1 27.56 5.45 -25.75
CA MET A 1 27.00 6.09 -24.54
C MET A 1 25.56 6.62 -24.70
N TYR A 2 25.09 7.02 -25.88
CA TYR A 2 23.71 7.54 -26.06
C TYR A 2 22.58 6.49 -25.94
N PHE A 3 22.85 5.22 -26.25
CA PHE A 3 21.84 4.16 -26.17
C PHE A 3 21.52 3.73 -24.73
N SER A 4 22.51 3.79 -23.84
CA SER A 4 22.34 3.41 -22.42
C SER A 4 21.41 4.39 -21.70
N THR A 5 21.53 5.69 -21.95
CA THR A 5 20.72 6.73 -21.31
C THR A 5 19.26 6.79 -21.79
N LEU A 6 18.99 6.32 -23.01
CA LEU A 6 17.61 6.20 -23.52
C LEU A 6 16.90 4.98 -22.94
N GLN A 7 17.60 3.85 -22.81
CA GLN A 7 17.05 2.63 -22.23
C GLN A 7 16.71 2.84 -20.74
N GLU A 8 17.59 3.49 -19.97
CA GLU A 8 17.34 3.84 -18.57
C GLU A 8 16.11 4.73 -18.39
N LYS A 9 15.88 5.71 -19.27
CA LYS A 9 14.69 6.56 -19.24
C LYS A 9 13.39 5.79 -19.51
N ILE A 10 13.40 4.90 -20.49
CA ILE A 10 12.24 4.05 -20.83
C ILE A 10 11.90 3.11 -19.66
N ASP A 11 12.91 2.54 -19.01
CA ASP A 11 12.70 1.68 -17.86
C ASP A 11 12.20 2.47 -16.64
N MET A 12 12.66 3.72 -16.44
CA MET A 12 12.10 4.65 -15.44
C MET A 12 10.61 4.94 -15.69
N GLU A 13 10.21 5.33 -16.91
CA GLU A 13 8.79 5.61 -17.23
C GLU A 13 7.89 4.39 -16.99
N LYS A 14 8.36 3.19 -17.36
CA LYS A 14 7.63 1.94 -17.07
C LYS A 14 7.53 1.66 -15.57
N THR A 15 8.56 1.99 -14.80
CA THR A 15 8.55 1.82 -13.34
C THR A 15 7.59 2.82 -12.71
N GLN A 16 7.54 4.05 -13.23
CA GLN A 16 6.60 5.06 -12.76
C GLN A 16 5.14 4.68 -12.99
N GLY A 17 4.78 4.23 -14.20
CA GLY A 17 3.41 3.78 -14.46
C GLY A 17 2.97 2.61 -13.59
N LYS A 18 3.90 1.71 -13.22
CA LYS A 18 3.61 0.60 -12.29
C LYS A 18 3.41 1.08 -10.85
N ALA A 19 4.16 2.07 -10.42
CA ALA A 19 4.03 2.66 -9.09
C ALA A 19 2.71 3.43 -8.95
N GLU A 20 2.33 4.23 -9.94
CA GLU A 20 1.05 4.93 -9.97
C GLU A 20 -0.14 3.96 -9.89
N ASP A 21 -0.09 2.88 -10.67
CA ASP A 21 -1.10 1.81 -10.60
C ASP A 21 -1.13 1.13 -9.23
N PHE A 22 0.04 0.90 -8.62
CA PHE A 22 0.15 0.37 -7.27
C PHE A 22 -0.48 1.31 -6.23
N PHE A 23 -0.13 2.59 -6.21
CA PHE A 23 -0.66 3.55 -5.25
C PHE A 23 -2.17 3.76 -5.41
N SER A 24 -2.66 3.76 -6.66
CA SER A 24 -4.08 3.82 -6.98
C SER A 24 -4.83 2.61 -6.41
N LYS A 25 -4.31 1.40 -6.63
CA LYS A 25 -4.88 0.16 -6.08
C LYS A 25 -4.80 0.11 -4.56
N ALA A 26 -3.67 0.53 -3.97
CA ALA A 26 -3.49 0.58 -2.52
C ALA A 26 -4.47 1.57 -1.88
N GLY A 27 -4.64 2.76 -2.46
CA GLY A 27 -5.61 3.76 -2.01
C GLY A 27 -7.03 3.20 -2.00
N LYS A 28 -7.49 2.61 -3.11
CA LYS A 28 -8.82 1.98 -3.20
C LYS A 28 -9.05 0.92 -2.13
N LYS A 29 -8.07 0.05 -1.89
CA LYS A 29 -8.20 -1.00 -0.87
C LYS A 29 -8.24 -0.44 0.55
N ILE A 30 -7.49 0.63 0.84
CA ILE A 30 -7.58 1.32 2.12
C ILE A 30 -8.97 1.93 2.30
N ASP A 31 -9.52 2.55 1.26
CA ASP A 31 -10.86 3.14 1.29
C ASP A 31 -11.96 2.08 1.49
N GLU A 32 -11.86 0.92 0.82
CA GLU A 32 -12.73 -0.23 1.05
C GLU A 32 -12.69 -0.69 2.53
N LEU A 33 -11.49 -0.82 3.10
CA LEU A 33 -11.34 -1.17 4.52
C LEU A 33 -11.95 -0.11 5.44
N VAL A 34 -11.84 1.19 5.11
CA VAL A 34 -12.47 2.28 5.86
C VAL A 34 -13.99 2.15 5.83
N GLU A 35 -14.56 1.88 4.66
CA GLU A 35 -16.01 1.71 4.50
C GLU A 35 -16.52 0.51 5.29
N GLU A 36 -15.89 -0.66 5.18
CA GLU A 36 -16.24 -1.82 6.00
C GLU A 36 -16.14 -1.50 7.50
N LEU A 37 -15.15 -0.70 7.92
CA LEU A 37 -14.96 -0.28 9.31
C LEU A 37 -16.14 0.56 9.81
N LYS A 38 -16.70 1.44 8.97
CA LYS A 38 -17.86 2.26 9.33
C LYS A 38 -19.09 1.40 9.65
N HIS A 39 -19.25 0.28 8.95
CA HIS A 39 -20.32 -0.70 9.13
C HIS A 39 -20.05 -1.73 10.24
N SER A 40 -18.82 -1.80 10.76
CA SER A 40 -18.45 -2.72 11.85
C SER A 40 -18.87 -2.23 13.24
N ASP A 41 -18.91 -3.16 14.20
CA ASP A 41 -19.25 -2.89 15.60
C ASP A 41 -18.31 -1.90 16.29
N ILE A 42 -18.85 -1.05 17.17
CA ILE A 42 -18.13 0.10 17.78
C ILE A 42 -16.86 -0.32 18.52
N ALA A 43 -16.87 -1.47 19.22
CA ALA A 43 -15.70 -1.97 19.94
C ALA A 43 -14.54 -2.37 19.01
N LYS A 44 -14.85 -2.80 17.78
CA LYS A 44 -13.84 -3.16 16.76
C LYS A 44 -13.30 -1.93 16.04
N LYS A 45 -14.00 -0.78 16.12
CA LYS A 45 -13.61 0.45 15.45
C LYS A 45 -12.31 1.05 15.97
N ILE A 46 -11.95 0.86 17.24
CA ILE A 46 -10.77 1.51 17.83
C ILE A 46 -9.48 0.82 17.33
N ASP A 47 -9.36 -0.49 17.54
CA ASP A 47 -8.16 -1.26 17.18
C ASP A 47 -7.91 -1.27 15.66
N LEU A 48 -8.99 -1.36 14.88
CA LEU A 48 -8.91 -1.29 13.43
C LEU A 48 -8.63 0.13 12.92
N LYS A 49 -9.05 1.19 13.63
CA LYS A 49 -8.71 2.58 13.25
C LYS A 49 -7.22 2.85 13.36
N GLU A 50 -6.57 2.38 14.42
CA GLU A 50 -5.13 2.59 14.61
C GLU A 50 -4.34 1.90 13.51
N ARG A 51 -4.64 0.62 13.24
CA ARG A 51 -4.05 -0.13 12.13
C ARG A 51 -4.27 0.52 10.78
N LEU A 52 -5.46 1.09 10.56
CA LEU A 52 -5.78 1.75 9.30
C LEU A 52 -5.07 3.11 9.15
N ALA A 53 -4.86 3.83 10.25
CA ALA A 53 -4.04 5.04 10.27
C ALA A 53 -2.57 4.71 9.98
N GLU A 54 -2.04 3.60 10.49
CA GLU A 54 -0.71 3.09 10.17
C GLU A 54 -0.57 2.76 8.68
N LEU A 55 -1.56 2.08 8.10
CA LEU A 55 -1.60 1.78 6.66
C LEU A 55 -1.55 3.04 5.79
N LYS A 56 -2.30 4.08 6.18
CA LYS A 56 -2.27 5.38 5.49
C LYS A 56 -0.90 6.04 5.59
N ARG A 57 -0.27 6.04 6.78
CA ARG A 57 1.08 6.59 6.97
C ARG A 57 2.12 5.85 6.13
N ASN A 58 2.04 4.53 6.07
CA ASN A 58 2.95 3.72 5.26
C ASN A 58 2.77 4.00 3.76
N LYS A 59 1.53 4.22 3.31
CA LYS A 59 1.23 4.64 1.93
C LYS A 59 1.86 6.00 1.63
N GLU A 60 1.63 7.00 2.48
CA GLU A 60 2.18 8.35 2.28
C GLU A 60 3.70 8.37 2.30
N LYS A 61 4.32 7.56 3.16
CA LYS A 61 5.78 7.40 3.19
C LYS A 61 6.28 6.81 1.88
N LEU A 62 5.63 5.76 1.38
CA LEU A 62 5.98 5.13 0.12
C LEU A 62 5.77 6.08 -1.08
N GLU A 63 4.71 6.89 -1.09
CA GLU A 63 4.49 7.94 -2.11
C GLU A 63 5.62 8.97 -2.13
N ARG A 64 6.06 9.44 -0.96
CA ARG A 64 7.21 10.38 -0.85
C ARG A 64 8.54 9.75 -1.24
N ASP A 65 8.78 8.50 -0.83
CA ASP A 65 10.00 7.77 -1.18
C ASP A 65 10.05 7.53 -2.71
N PHE A 66 8.87 7.36 -3.34
CA PHE A 66 8.73 7.27 -4.78
C PHE A 66 8.85 8.61 -5.52
N GLU A 67 8.38 9.73 -4.97
CA GLU A 67 8.62 11.06 -5.55
C GLU A 67 10.12 11.40 -5.63
N ASN A 68 10.91 10.86 -4.70
CA ASN A 68 12.37 10.97 -4.68
C ASN A 68 13.09 9.86 -5.46
N PHE A 69 12.35 9.07 -6.24
CA PHE A 69 12.88 7.90 -6.94
C PHE A 69 13.80 8.29 -8.10
N THR A 70 15.08 7.93 -7.96
CA THR A 70 16.07 7.92 -9.04
C THR A 70 16.45 6.47 -9.39
N THR A 71 17.03 6.24 -10.57
CA THR A 71 17.42 4.90 -11.06
C THR A 71 18.30 4.13 -10.08
N ASP A 72 19.12 4.83 -9.28
CA ASP A 72 20.01 4.24 -8.27
C ASP A 72 19.26 3.66 -7.05
N ASN A 73 17.98 4.00 -6.88
CA ASN A 73 17.14 3.57 -5.75
C ASN A 73 16.10 2.49 -6.11
N GLN A 74 16.24 1.85 -7.27
CA GLN A 74 15.30 0.79 -7.73
C GLN A 74 15.12 -0.35 -6.72
N GLN A 75 16.21 -0.80 -6.10
CA GLN A 75 16.18 -1.85 -5.09
C GLN A 75 15.40 -1.41 -3.84
N ASN A 76 15.65 -0.17 -3.37
CA ASN A 76 14.96 0.41 -2.22
C ASN A 76 13.45 0.50 -2.46
N PHE A 77 13.02 0.91 -3.66
CA PHE A 77 11.59 0.98 -3.98
C PHE A 77 10.92 -0.39 -3.97
N LYS A 78 11.56 -1.41 -4.55
CA LYS A 78 11.03 -2.78 -4.56
C LYS A 78 10.86 -3.33 -3.14
N ASP A 79 11.82 -3.08 -2.27
CA ASP A 79 11.78 -3.56 -0.87
C ASP A 79 10.68 -2.84 -0.07
N ILE A 80 10.45 -1.55 -0.29
CA ILE A 80 9.37 -0.81 0.39
C ILE A 80 8.00 -1.23 -0.16
N VAL A 81 7.86 -1.47 -1.48
CA VAL A 81 6.62 -2.02 -2.06
C VAL A 81 6.28 -3.38 -1.45
N ASN A 82 7.26 -4.27 -1.31
CA ASN A 82 7.06 -5.57 -0.66
C ASN A 82 6.64 -5.41 0.80
N SER A 83 7.32 -4.55 1.56
CA SER A 83 6.98 -4.28 2.97
C SER A 83 5.58 -3.68 3.14
N PHE A 84 5.15 -2.83 2.20
CA PHE A 84 3.79 -2.30 2.16
C PHE A 84 2.77 -3.41 1.87
N GLU A 85 3.03 -4.28 0.89
CA GLU A 85 2.13 -5.41 0.57
C GLU A 85 1.98 -6.36 1.75
N GLU A 86 3.07 -6.68 2.45
CA GLU A 86 3.05 -7.49 3.68
C GLU A 86 2.19 -6.82 4.77
N SER A 87 2.46 -5.55 5.06
CA SER A 87 1.68 -4.76 6.04
C SER A 87 0.20 -4.71 5.68
N PHE A 88 -0.10 -4.55 4.39
CA PHE A 88 -1.47 -4.54 3.89
C PHE A 88 -2.16 -5.90 4.08
N GLN A 89 -1.47 -7.02 3.78
CA GLN A 89 -2.00 -8.37 3.97
C GLN A 89 -2.24 -8.69 5.45
N ASP A 90 -1.36 -8.24 6.34
CA ASP A 90 -1.52 -8.40 7.78
C ASP A 90 -2.75 -7.66 8.29
N ILE A 91 -2.95 -6.42 7.86
CA ILE A 91 -4.11 -5.62 8.27
C ILE A 91 -5.39 -6.20 7.68
N LYS A 92 -5.38 -6.61 6.40
CA LYS A 92 -6.51 -7.32 5.79
C LYS A 92 -6.85 -8.60 6.54
N SER A 93 -5.85 -9.38 6.96
CA SER A 93 -6.04 -10.61 7.74
C SER A 93 -6.60 -10.34 9.13
N ALA A 94 -6.10 -9.30 9.82
CA ALA A 94 -6.66 -8.85 11.09
C ALA A 94 -8.12 -8.40 10.94
N PHE A 95 -8.42 -7.66 9.87
CA PHE A 95 -9.76 -7.22 9.53
C PHE A 95 -10.71 -8.40 9.28
N GLN A 96 -10.26 -9.38 8.48
CA GLN A 96 -11.02 -10.60 8.20
C GLN A 96 -11.25 -11.43 9.45
N LYS A 97 -10.28 -11.55 10.37
CA LYS A 97 -10.48 -12.22 11.66
C LYS A 97 -11.50 -11.49 12.52
N ALA A 98 -11.40 -10.17 12.60
CA ALA A 98 -12.33 -9.34 13.37
C ALA A 98 -13.78 -9.42 12.83
N THR A 99 -13.95 -9.62 11.53
CA THR A 99 -15.26 -9.72 10.86
C THR A 99 -15.82 -11.16 10.78
N LYS A 100 -14.99 -12.19 10.49
CA LYS A 100 -15.42 -13.61 10.38
C LYS A 100 -15.85 -14.27 11.69
N ASN A 101 -15.39 -13.78 12.84
CA ASN A 101 -15.83 -14.34 14.14
C ASN A 101 -17.34 -14.22 14.40
N ASN A 102 -18.13 -13.60 13.50
CA ASN A 102 -19.59 -13.53 13.56
C ASN A 102 -20.36 -14.46 12.59
N SER A 103 -19.70 -15.27 11.75
CA SER A 103 -20.43 -16.23 10.85
C SER A 103 -20.58 -17.64 11.42
N LYS A 104 -20.36 -17.84 12.73
CA LYS A 104 -20.60 -19.12 13.45
C LYS A 104 -21.50 -18.97 14.68
N GLY A 105 -22.36 -17.94 14.70
CA GLY A 105 -23.46 -17.81 15.67
C GLY A 105 -24.77 -18.30 15.07
#